data_AF-A0A4Y4DVC4-F1
#
_entry.id   AF-A0A4Y4DVC4-F1
#
_cell.length_a   1.000
_cell.length_b   1.000
_cell.length_c   1.000
_cell.angle_alpha   90.00
_cell.angle_beta   90.00
_cell.angle_gamma   90.00
#
_symmetry.space_group_name_H-M   'P 1'
#
loop_
_entity.id
_entity.type
_entity.pdbx_description
1 polymer ?
#
loop_
_entity_poly.entity_id
_entity_poly.type
_entity_poly.pdbx_seq_one_letter_code
_entity_poly.pdbx_strand_id
1 'polypeptide(L)'
;MRIDRLFRFPFKGLPAEAITSAQVEKNAGLTGDRIAAFSNGSSEVLDGQWQSCSNFTILKNDKSLQKWSVSSQPPFITVSAPFEQAEALTFDATSDAGRAEANKYFSEYLPAQGKFEREVVTAGSGMFDSQYSGLSFINPNTVKALSSAAGVELDPLRYRGNVLLADVPAFEEFSLIGKVVRIGAVRVAITKSIGRCTATSVNPQTTEVDVNGLKLLTAHFGHTHCGVYGTVLNEGQLDAGMQIRLEADHAEAQELVPRKRTPRFVEVLNSTRNADGSLLLTLHDSLGWLDEDESGTALRLHFPQPRWANYAISAVDGQTMSILVEAADENLQYLEALEAGGRVLASGPQGGSSTAKALRRESASSKS
;
A
#
# COMPACT_ATOMS: atom_id res chain seq x y z
N MET A 1 9.75 -9.91 -14.36
CA MET A 1 9.27 -10.04 -12.96
C MET A 1 8.42 -11.28 -12.83
N ARG A 2 8.40 -11.88 -11.65
CA ARG A 2 7.59 -13.08 -11.35
C ARG A 2 7.01 -13.01 -9.95
N ILE A 3 6.06 -13.89 -9.66
CA ILE A 3 5.63 -14.19 -8.30
C ILE A 3 6.70 -15.07 -7.65
N ASP A 4 7.35 -14.57 -6.60
CA ASP A 4 8.29 -15.37 -5.80
C ASP A 4 7.52 -16.24 -4.81
N ARG A 5 6.65 -15.62 -4.01
CA ARG A 5 5.83 -16.28 -2.99
C ARG A 5 4.43 -15.70 -2.97
N LEU A 6 3.46 -16.56 -2.61
CA LEU A 6 2.07 -16.18 -2.37
C LEU A 6 1.70 -16.36 -0.91
N PHE A 7 0.90 -15.43 -0.41
CA PHE A 7 0.38 -15.42 0.93
C PHE A 7 -1.10 -15.05 0.94
N ARG A 8 -1.86 -15.77 1.76
CA ARG A 8 -3.23 -15.42 2.13
C ARG A 8 -3.27 -14.98 3.59
N PHE A 9 -4.09 -14.01 3.91
CA PHE A 9 -4.39 -13.55 5.26
C PHE A 9 -5.86 -13.86 5.55
N PRO A 10 -6.23 -15.09 5.95
CA PRO A 10 -7.64 -15.50 6.00
C PRO A 10 -8.54 -14.60 6.87
N PHE A 11 -7.95 -14.08 7.95
CA PHE A 11 -8.62 -13.22 8.91
C PHE A 11 -7.89 -11.87 9.03
N LYS A 12 -8.65 -10.77 9.00
CA LYS A 12 -8.08 -9.42 9.11
C LYS A 12 -7.40 -9.25 10.46
N GLY A 13 -6.10 -9.00 10.44
CA GLY A 13 -5.28 -8.77 11.64
C GLY A 13 -4.42 -9.97 12.05
N LEU A 14 -4.81 -11.19 11.70
CA LEU A 14 -4.02 -12.40 12.01
C LEU A 14 -2.83 -12.58 11.03
N PRO A 15 -1.90 -13.52 11.31
CA PRO A 15 -0.78 -13.82 10.42
C PRO A 15 -1.20 -14.32 9.03
N ALA A 16 -0.20 -14.52 8.17
CA ALA A 16 -0.39 -15.10 6.86
C ALA A 16 -0.28 -16.63 6.91
N GLU A 17 -0.94 -17.29 5.98
CA GLU A 17 -0.55 -18.63 5.53
C GLU A 17 0.19 -18.51 4.19
N ALA A 18 1.26 -19.30 4.02
CA ALA A 18 1.93 -19.43 2.75
C ALA A 18 1.13 -20.41 1.86
N ILE A 19 0.86 -20.00 0.63
CA ILE A 19 0.13 -20.80 -0.35
C ILE A 19 0.95 -20.95 -1.64
N THR A 20 0.70 -22.02 -2.38
CA THR A 20 1.32 -22.25 -3.69
C THR A 20 0.41 -21.84 -4.84
N SER A 21 -0.90 -21.81 -4.60
CA SER A 21 -1.93 -21.51 -5.58
C SER A 21 -3.19 -20.92 -4.93
N ALA A 22 -3.87 -20.01 -5.62
CA ALA A 22 -5.21 -19.55 -5.24
C ALA A 22 -6.01 -19.05 -6.45
N GLN A 23 -7.33 -19.23 -6.37
CA GLN A 23 -8.26 -18.53 -7.23
C GLN A 23 -8.27 -17.03 -6.89
N VAL A 24 -8.45 -16.21 -7.91
CA VAL A 24 -8.70 -14.77 -7.78
C VAL A 24 -10.03 -14.41 -8.41
N GLU A 25 -10.71 -13.48 -7.76
CA GLU A 25 -12.03 -13.00 -8.15
C GLU A 25 -11.95 -11.53 -8.54
N LYS A 26 -12.68 -11.18 -9.61
CA LYS A 26 -12.76 -9.79 -10.10
C LYS A 26 -13.24 -8.86 -8.98
N ASN A 27 -12.56 -7.72 -8.83
CA ASN A 27 -12.83 -6.71 -7.80
C ASN A 27 -12.71 -7.15 -6.34
N ALA A 28 -12.33 -8.41 -6.05
CA ALA A 28 -12.17 -8.91 -4.69
C ALA A 28 -10.71 -9.21 -4.37
N GLY A 29 -10.04 -10.11 -5.08
CA GLY A 29 -8.68 -10.53 -4.72
C GLY A 29 -8.51 -12.05 -4.71
N LEU A 30 -7.60 -12.57 -3.88
CA LEU A 30 -7.49 -14.00 -3.64
C LEU A 30 -8.73 -14.50 -2.89
N THR A 31 -9.36 -15.56 -3.38
CA THR A 31 -10.44 -16.24 -2.65
C THR A 31 -9.96 -16.60 -1.25
N GLY A 32 -10.75 -16.25 -0.22
CA GLY A 32 -10.40 -16.48 1.17
C GLY A 32 -9.50 -15.44 1.82
N ASP A 33 -9.00 -14.43 1.11
CA ASP A 33 -8.16 -13.39 1.72
C ASP A 33 -8.99 -12.35 2.47
N ARG A 34 -8.69 -12.20 3.77
CA ARG A 34 -9.29 -11.23 4.70
C ARG A 34 -10.82 -11.28 4.68
N ILE A 35 -11.40 -12.46 4.48
CA ILE A 35 -12.86 -12.62 4.33
C ILE A 35 -13.62 -12.26 5.61
N ALA A 36 -12.98 -12.41 6.76
CA ALA A 36 -13.54 -12.09 8.07
C ALA A 36 -12.68 -11.07 8.83
N ALA A 37 -13.32 -10.27 9.66
CA ALA A 37 -12.70 -9.34 10.59
C ALA A 37 -13.46 -9.30 11.91
N PHE A 38 -12.75 -9.15 13.03
CA PHE A 38 -13.35 -9.01 14.35
C PHE A 38 -13.41 -7.53 14.74
N SER A 39 -14.60 -7.01 15.03
CA SER A 39 -14.75 -5.62 15.44
C SER A 39 -14.12 -5.37 16.81
N ASN A 40 -13.60 -4.17 17.03
CA ASN A 40 -12.94 -3.80 18.29
C ASN A 40 -13.91 -3.18 19.31
N GLY A 41 -15.16 -2.93 18.93
CA GLY A 41 -16.20 -2.33 19.76
C GLY A 41 -16.13 -0.80 19.85
N SER A 42 -15.30 -0.11 19.04
CA SER A 42 -15.23 1.35 19.00
C SER A 42 -16.43 2.01 18.31
N SER A 43 -17.06 1.28 17.40
CA SER A 43 -18.27 1.69 16.66
C SER A 43 -19.13 0.47 16.39
N GLU A 44 -20.41 0.71 16.11
CA GLU A 44 -21.27 -0.30 15.49
C GLU A 44 -20.71 -0.71 14.13
N VAL A 45 -20.87 -1.98 13.79
CA VAL A 45 -20.42 -2.56 12.52
C VAL A 45 -21.59 -3.30 11.88
N LEU A 46 -21.68 -3.26 10.55
CA LEU A 46 -22.69 -4.00 9.79
C LEU A 46 -22.03 -5.15 9.03
N ASP A 47 -22.58 -6.34 9.18
CA ASP A 47 -22.17 -7.52 8.43
C ASP A 47 -22.51 -7.40 6.93
N GLY A 48 -21.67 -8.01 6.09
CA GLY A 48 -21.78 -7.94 4.63
C GLY A 48 -21.29 -6.65 3.99
N GLN A 49 -20.91 -5.62 4.77
CA GLN A 49 -20.45 -4.32 4.25
C GLN A 49 -18.97 -4.08 4.54
N TRP A 50 -18.26 -3.53 3.54
CA TRP A 50 -16.90 -3.04 3.77
C TRP A 50 -16.93 -1.85 4.74
N GLN A 51 -16.02 -1.87 5.71
CA GLN A 51 -15.88 -0.80 6.70
C GLN A 51 -14.41 -0.47 6.95
N SER A 52 -14.17 0.73 7.49
CA SER A 52 -12.82 1.20 7.80
C SER A 52 -12.07 0.25 8.72
N CYS A 53 -10.79 0.04 8.43
CA CYS A 53 -9.90 -0.78 9.26
C CYS A 53 -9.84 -0.33 10.74
N SER A 54 -10.17 0.93 11.04
CA SER A 54 -10.23 1.47 12.41
C SER A 54 -11.27 0.81 13.31
N ASN A 55 -12.28 0.16 12.74
CA ASN A 55 -13.38 -0.47 13.48
C ASN A 55 -13.03 -1.89 13.94
N PHE A 56 -11.86 -2.41 13.55
CA PHE A 56 -11.48 -3.80 13.75
C PHE A 56 -10.29 -3.96 14.69
N THR A 57 -10.21 -5.11 15.32
CA THR A 57 -9.05 -5.57 16.10
C THR A 57 -7.99 -6.03 15.11
N ILE A 58 -6.95 -5.20 14.92
CA ILE A 58 -5.93 -5.38 13.89
C ILE A 58 -4.54 -5.12 14.47
N LEU A 59 -3.48 -5.56 13.78
CA LEU A 59 -2.10 -5.35 14.24
C LEU A 59 -1.74 -3.88 14.53
N LYS A 60 -2.50 -2.90 14.04
CA LYS A 60 -2.28 -1.50 14.40
C LYS A 60 -2.61 -1.22 15.88
N ASN A 61 -3.71 -1.76 16.41
CA ASN A 61 -4.19 -1.52 17.79
C ASN A 61 -3.93 -2.71 18.74
N ASP A 62 -3.75 -3.92 18.23
CA ASP A 62 -3.39 -5.09 19.03
C ASP A 62 -2.28 -5.90 18.35
N LYS A 63 -1.07 -5.80 18.90
CA LYS A 63 0.12 -6.48 18.36
C LYS A 63 0.14 -7.97 18.69
N SER A 64 -0.64 -8.41 19.70
CA SER A 64 -0.68 -9.80 20.14
C SER A 64 -1.27 -10.73 19.07
N LEU A 65 -2.04 -10.18 18.12
CA LEU A 65 -2.61 -10.94 17.00
C LEU A 65 -1.56 -11.69 16.18
N GLN A 66 -0.31 -11.21 16.12
CA GLN A 66 0.76 -11.91 15.38
C GLN A 66 1.13 -13.26 16.03
N LYS A 67 0.78 -13.48 17.29
CA LYS A 67 1.03 -14.73 18.03
C LYS A 67 0.03 -15.85 17.71
N TRP A 68 -1.11 -15.51 17.12
CA TRP A 68 -2.16 -16.47 16.80
C TRP A 68 -1.74 -17.36 15.62
N SER A 69 -2.19 -18.61 15.61
CA SER A 69 -2.08 -19.43 14.39
C SER A 69 -3.34 -19.28 13.54
N VAL A 70 -3.18 -19.25 12.22
CA VAL A 70 -4.30 -19.22 11.28
C VAL A 70 -3.97 -20.01 10.02
N SER A 71 -4.95 -20.76 9.53
CA SER A 71 -4.93 -21.43 8.23
C SER A 71 -6.33 -21.47 7.64
N SER A 72 -6.47 -21.70 6.33
CA SER A 72 -7.79 -21.77 5.71
C SER A 72 -7.92 -22.81 4.59
N GLN A 73 -9.14 -23.35 4.49
CA GLN A 73 -9.67 -23.99 3.29
C GLN A 73 -10.98 -23.27 2.99
N PRO A 74 -10.93 -22.14 2.24
CA PRO A 74 -12.08 -21.25 2.10
C PRO A 74 -13.36 -22.02 1.70
N PRO A 75 -14.51 -21.74 2.36
CA PRO A 75 -14.73 -20.63 3.29
C PRO A 75 -14.34 -20.90 4.75
N PHE A 76 -13.82 -22.09 5.07
CA PHE A 76 -13.45 -22.46 6.44
C PHE A 76 -12.12 -21.83 6.88
N ILE A 77 -12.13 -21.23 8.07
CA ILE A 77 -10.94 -20.67 8.73
C ILE A 77 -10.69 -21.46 10.01
N THR A 78 -9.44 -21.87 10.22
CA THR A 78 -8.99 -22.45 11.50
C THR A 78 -8.10 -21.44 12.22
N VAL A 79 -8.41 -21.13 13.47
CA VAL A 79 -7.63 -20.21 14.33
C VAL A 79 -7.30 -20.87 15.66
N SER A 80 -6.14 -20.53 16.23
CA SER A 80 -5.80 -20.88 17.61
C SER A 80 -5.22 -19.66 18.33
N ALA A 81 -5.76 -19.37 19.51
CA ALA A 81 -5.23 -18.35 20.39
C ALA A 81 -3.87 -18.81 20.99
N PRO A 82 -2.96 -17.88 21.32
CA PRO A 82 -1.60 -18.20 21.78
C PRO A 82 -1.55 -18.57 23.27
N PHE A 83 -2.46 -19.42 23.73
CA PHE A 83 -2.55 -19.89 25.12
C PHE A 83 -2.46 -21.42 25.15
N GLU A 84 -1.72 -21.98 26.11
CA GLU A 84 -1.41 -23.42 26.16
C GLU A 84 -2.64 -24.34 26.17
N GLN A 85 -3.78 -23.85 26.67
CA GLN A 85 -5.04 -24.61 26.79
C GLN A 85 -6.08 -24.20 25.74
N ALA A 86 -5.78 -23.25 24.85
CA ALA A 86 -6.72 -22.84 23.83
C ALA A 86 -6.82 -23.91 22.73
N GLU A 87 -8.00 -24.49 22.59
CA GLU A 87 -8.30 -25.38 21.47
C GLU A 87 -8.43 -24.58 20.18
N ALA A 88 -8.03 -25.18 19.05
CA ALA A 88 -8.22 -24.57 17.74
C ALA A 88 -9.72 -24.57 17.38
N LEU A 89 -10.20 -23.44 16.86
CA LEU A 89 -11.55 -23.32 16.31
C LEU A 89 -11.49 -23.34 14.79
N THR A 90 -12.24 -24.24 14.16
CA THR A 90 -12.56 -24.18 12.73
C THR A 90 -14.00 -23.71 12.56
N PHE A 91 -14.22 -22.66 11.79
CA PHE A 91 -15.54 -22.11 11.53
C PHE A 91 -15.73 -21.77 10.05
N ASP A 92 -16.97 -21.85 9.56
CA ASP A 92 -17.36 -21.36 8.25
C ASP A 92 -17.67 -19.86 8.31
N ALA A 93 -16.81 -19.04 7.70
CA ALA A 93 -16.97 -17.59 7.70
C ALA A 93 -18.24 -17.11 6.99
N THR A 94 -18.80 -17.91 6.07
CA THR A 94 -20.01 -17.53 5.31
C THR A 94 -21.32 -17.83 6.05
N SER A 95 -21.28 -18.64 7.11
CA SER A 95 -22.45 -19.01 7.89
C SER A 95 -22.63 -18.15 9.14
N ASP A 96 -23.87 -17.76 9.45
CA ASP A 96 -24.18 -16.97 10.66
C ASP A 96 -23.76 -17.73 11.94
N ALA A 97 -23.98 -19.04 11.97
CA ALA A 97 -23.58 -19.90 13.08
C ALA A 97 -22.06 -19.94 13.27
N GLY A 98 -21.29 -20.12 12.19
CA GLY A 98 -19.83 -20.10 12.24
C GLY A 98 -19.27 -18.74 12.67
N ARG A 99 -19.86 -17.64 12.21
CA ARG A 99 -19.49 -16.29 12.68
C ARG A 99 -19.81 -16.07 14.15
N ALA A 100 -20.94 -16.59 14.65
CA ALA A 100 -21.29 -16.51 16.07
C ALA A 100 -20.32 -17.31 16.95
N GLU A 101 -19.92 -18.52 16.53
CA GLU A 101 -18.90 -19.32 17.22
C GLU A 101 -17.55 -18.60 17.25
N ALA A 102 -17.10 -18.07 16.10
CA ALA A 102 -15.88 -17.27 16.01
C ALA A 102 -15.96 -16.04 16.91
N ASN A 103 -17.10 -15.35 16.95
CA ASN A 103 -17.31 -14.18 17.78
C ASN A 103 -17.11 -14.48 19.27
N LYS A 104 -17.66 -15.59 19.75
CA LYS A 104 -17.48 -16.06 21.12
C LYS A 104 -15.99 -16.36 21.40
N TYR A 105 -15.34 -17.09 20.50
CA TYR A 105 -13.93 -17.47 20.64
C TYR A 105 -12.99 -16.25 20.68
N PHE A 106 -13.12 -15.32 19.73
CA PHE A 106 -12.30 -14.10 19.76
C PHE A 106 -12.62 -13.22 20.97
N SER A 107 -13.88 -13.18 21.41
CA SER A 107 -14.27 -12.40 22.58
C SER A 107 -13.70 -12.95 23.90
N GLU A 108 -13.45 -14.26 23.98
CA GLU A 108 -12.80 -14.92 25.12
C GLU A 108 -11.34 -14.50 25.27
N TYR A 109 -10.62 -14.37 24.15
CA TYR A 109 -9.16 -14.19 24.16
C TYR A 109 -8.69 -12.76 23.88
N LEU A 110 -9.53 -11.91 23.26
CA LEU A 110 -9.17 -10.53 22.93
C LEU A 110 -10.00 -9.56 23.77
N PRO A 111 -9.39 -8.51 24.34
CA PRO A 111 -10.12 -7.50 25.10
C PRO A 111 -10.93 -6.57 24.19
N ALA A 112 -12.07 -6.08 24.69
CA ALA A 112 -12.82 -5.04 24.01
C ALA A 112 -12.07 -3.70 24.06
N GLN A 113 -12.16 -2.90 22.98
CA GLN A 113 -11.53 -1.58 22.88
C GLN A 113 -12.56 -0.43 22.91
N GLY A 114 -13.85 -0.76 23.08
CA GLY A 114 -14.93 0.21 23.17
C GLY A 114 -16.20 -0.39 23.76
N LYS A 115 -17.32 0.35 23.66
CA LYS A 115 -18.59 0.05 24.34
C LYS A 115 -19.61 -0.71 23.47
N PHE A 116 -19.37 -0.78 22.16
CA PHE A 116 -20.27 -1.48 21.25
C PHE A 116 -20.02 -2.98 21.31
N GLU A 117 -21.07 -3.76 21.06
CA GLU A 117 -20.94 -5.21 20.93
C GLU A 117 -19.94 -5.55 19.82
N ARG A 118 -19.13 -6.59 20.09
CA ARG A 118 -18.14 -7.04 19.13
C ARG A 118 -18.69 -8.18 18.31
N GLU A 119 -18.35 -8.17 17.03
CA GLU A 119 -18.87 -9.09 16.04
C GLU A 119 -17.75 -9.51 15.09
N VAL A 120 -17.78 -10.78 14.68
CA VAL A 120 -17.06 -11.24 13.49
C VAL A 120 -17.94 -10.95 12.29
N VAL A 121 -17.45 -10.07 11.42
CA VAL A 121 -18.16 -9.64 10.22
C VAL A 121 -17.39 -10.03 8.96
N THR A 122 -18.12 -10.10 7.86
CA THR A 122 -17.59 -10.39 6.52
C THR A 122 -17.91 -9.28 5.53
N ALA A 123 -17.25 -9.30 4.38
CA ALA A 123 -17.62 -8.48 3.22
C ALA A 123 -17.46 -9.29 1.93
N GLY A 124 -18.34 -9.05 0.96
CA GLY A 124 -18.35 -9.78 -0.32
C GLY A 124 -17.04 -9.69 -1.12
N SER A 125 -16.22 -8.66 -0.89
CA SER A 125 -14.94 -8.46 -1.56
C SER A 125 -13.76 -8.44 -0.58
N GLY A 126 -13.87 -9.07 0.60
CA GLY A 126 -12.82 -9.07 1.63
C GLY A 126 -12.66 -7.75 2.40
N MET A 127 -12.23 -7.84 3.65
CA MET A 127 -12.01 -6.71 4.57
C MET A 127 -10.62 -6.10 4.39
N PHE A 128 -10.31 -5.65 3.18
CA PHE A 128 -9.05 -4.97 2.84
C PHE A 128 -8.95 -3.58 3.48
N ASP A 129 -7.74 -3.02 3.54
CA ASP A 129 -7.53 -1.63 4.02
C ASP A 129 -8.00 -0.58 3.01
N SER A 130 -8.39 -1.01 1.80
CA SER A 130 -8.92 -0.19 0.73
C SER A 130 -10.03 -0.93 0.01
N GLN A 131 -11.21 -0.31 -0.10
CA GLN A 131 -12.40 -0.85 -0.75
C GLN A 131 -12.16 -1.33 -2.19
N TYR A 132 -11.26 -0.67 -2.94
CA TYR A 132 -11.02 -0.95 -4.37
C TYR A 132 -9.79 -1.82 -4.64
N SER A 133 -9.15 -2.39 -3.61
CA SER A 133 -7.86 -3.08 -3.76
C SER A 133 -7.98 -4.54 -3.37
N GLY A 134 -7.75 -5.45 -4.34
CA GLY A 134 -7.90 -6.89 -4.11
C GLY A 134 -6.59 -7.68 -4.01
N LEU A 135 -5.48 -7.11 -4.47
CA LEU A 135 -4.16 -7.73 -4.33
C LEU A 135 -3.14 -6.72 -3.83
N SER A 136 -2.24 -7.16 -2.95
CA SER A 136 -1.10 -6.38 -2.51
C SER A 136 0.20 -7.02 -2.98
N PHE A 137 1.06 -6.21 -3.57
CA PHE A 137 2.36 -6.61 -4.10
C PHE A 137 3.46 -5.96 -3.27
N ILE A 138 4.39 -6.76 -2.78
CA ILE A 138 5.57 -6.31 -2.04
C ILE A 138 6.79 -6.72 -2.83
N ASN A 139 7.73 -5.80 -2.95
CA ASN A 139 9.03 -6.09 -3.50
C ASN A 139 10.03 -6.36 -2.35
N PRO A 140 10.53 -7.59 -2.18
CA PRO A 140 11.55 -7.91 -1.20
C PRO A 140 12.83 -7.08 -1.37
N ASN A 141 13.17 -6.64 -2.58
CA ASN A 141 14.33 -5.77 -2.78
C ASN A 141 14.12 -4.36 -2.20
N THR A 142 12.88 -3.85 -2.15
CA THR A 142 12.55 -2.61 -1.42
C THR A 142 12.77 -2.79 0.08
N VAL A 143 12.35 -3.92 0.63
CA VAL A 143 12.55 -4.25 2.05
C VAL A 143 14.04 -4.43 2.37
N LYS A 144 14.80 -5.04 1.46
CA LYS A 144 16.27 -5.17 1.56
C LYS A 144 16.95 -3.81 1.51
N ALA A 145 16.53 -2.89 0.64
CA ALA A 145 17.07 -1.53 0.59
C ALA A 145 16.85 -0.78 1.92
N LEU A 146 15.66 -0.93 2.52
CA LEU A 146 15.38 -0.40 3.85
C LEU A 146 16.23 -1.06 4.94
N SER A 147 16.40 -2.38 4.86
CA SER A 147 17.26 -3.14 5.79
C SER A 147 18.69 -2.61 5.77
N SER A 148 19.26 -2.44 4.57
CA SER A 148 20.61 -1.89 4.38
C SER A 148 20.73 -0.46 4.90
N ALA A 149 19.76 0.40 4.62
CA ALA A 149 19.78 1.80 5.07
C ALA A 149 19.68 1.93 6.60
N ALA A 150 18.92 1.04 7.24
CA ALA A 150 18.68 1.05 8.68
C ALA A 150 19.68 0.20 9.49
N GLY A 151 20.51 -0.62 8.83
CA GLY A 151 21.43 -1.54 9.51
C GLY A 151 20.73 -2.67 10.29
N VAL A 152 19.52 -3.05 9.90
CA VAL A 152 18.72 -4.12 10.55
C VAL A 152 18.13 -5.04 9.50
N GLU A 153 18.02 -6.34 9.78
CA GLU A 153 17.37 -7.29 8.88
C GLU A 153 15.84 -7.25 9.03
N LEU A 154 15.13 -7.01 7.92
CA LEU A 154 13.67 -6.95 7.91
C LEU A 154 13.07 -8.06 7.05
N ASP A 155 12.17 -8.84 7.64
CA ASP A 155 11.34 -9.80 6.90
C ASP A 155 10.28 -9.05 6.05
N PRO A 156 10.18 -9.31 4.73
CA PRO A 156 9.15 -8.72 3.87
C PRO A 156 7.71 -8.96 4.31
N LEU A 157 7.44 -10.04 5.07
CA LEU A 157 6.11 -10.38 5.55
C LEU A 157 5.57 -9.36 6.58
N ARG A 158 6.43 -8.52 7.16
CA ARG A 158 6.05 -7.33 7.96
C ARG A 158 5.11 -6.39 7.19
N TYR A 159 5.23 -6.37 5.86
CA TYR A 159 4.43 -5.53 4.97
C TYR A 159 3.17 -6.20 4.44
N ARG A 160 2.90 -7.43 4.89
CA ARG A 160 1.62 -8.15 4.71
C ARG A 160 1.12 -8.20 3.27
N GLY A 161 2.04 -8.45 2.34
CA GLY A 161 1.78 -8.62 0.92
C GLY A 161 1.17 -9.97 0.58
N ASN A 162 0.23 -9.99 -0.37
CA ASN A 162 -0.27 -11.22 -0.95
C ASN A 162 0.72 -11.83 -1.94
N VAL A 163 1.35 -10.97 -2.76
CA VAL A 163 2.34 -11.35 -3.76
C VAL A 163 3.69 -10.76 -3.37
N LEU A 164 4.68 -11.61 -3.15
CA LEU A 164 6.07 -11.16 -3.12
C LEU A 164 6.64 -11.23 -4.55
N LEU A 165 7.15 -10.11 -5.03
CA LEU A 165 7.74 -9.99 -6.36
C LEU A 165 9.17 -10.52 -6.38
N ALA A 166 9.60 -11.06 -7.50
CA ALA A 166 11.01 -11.27 -7.82
C ALA A 166 11.40 -10.54 -9.11
N ASP A 167 12.71 -10.30 -9.24
CA ASP A 167 13.34 -9.64 -10.38
C ASP A 167 12.86 -8.19 -10.60
N VAL A 168 12.65 -7.45 -9.50
CA VAL A 168 12.26 -6.03 -9.51
C VAL A 168 13.25 -5.25 -8.65
N PRO A 169 13.97 -4.24 -9.16
CA PRO A 169 14.83 -3.37 -8.34
C PRO A 169 14.04 -2.69 -7.22
N ALA A 170 14.71 -2.25 -6.15
CA ALA A 170 14.03 -1.56 -5.04
C ALA A 170 13.21 -0.35 -5.54
N PHE A 171 11.99 -0.20 -5.02
CA PHE A 171 11.00 0.83 -5.35
C PHE A 171 10.45 0.83 -6.78
N GLU A 172 10.97 -0.02 -7.67
CA GLU A 172 10.49 -0.13 -9.05
C GLU A 172 9.07 -0.70 -9.17
N GLU A 173 8.52 -1.30 -8.10
CA GLU A 173 7.10 -1.64 -8.06
C GLU A 173 6.19 -0.41 -8.20
N PHE A 174 6.66 0.79 -7.84
CA PHE A 174 5.90 2.04 -8.04
C PHE A 174 5.78 2.42 -9.51
N SER A 175 6.68 1.93 -10.38
CA SER A 175 6.59 2.15 -11.83
C SER A 175 5.47 1.37 -12.50
N LEU A 176 4.83 0.45 -11.75
CA LEU A 176 3.67 -0.31 -12.20
C LEU A 176 2.37 0.46 -12.02
N ILE A 177 2.33 1.50 -11.18
CA ILE A 177 1.12 2.27 -10.91
C ILE A 177 0.60 2.90 -12.20
N GLY A 178 -0.70 2.73 -12.47
CA GLY A 178 -1.34 3.13 -13.72
C GLY A 178 -1.19 2.12 -14.85
N LYS A 179 -0.58 0.95 -14.62
CA LYS A 179 -0.40 -0.11 -15.62
C LYS A 179 -1.22 -1.35 -15.29
N VAL A 180 -1.49 -2.16 -16.31
CA VAL A 180 -2.03 -3.51 -16.16
C VAL A 180 -0.88 -4.51 -16.21
N VAL A 181 -0.83 -5.42 -15.24
CA VAL A 181 0.04 -6.59 -15.27
C VAL A 181 -0.76 -7.85 -15.58
N ARG A 182 -0.21 -8.71 -16.45
CA ARG A 182 -0.75 -10.05 -16.73
C ARG A 182 0.05 -11.11 -16.00
N ILE A 183 -0.66 -12.02 -15.34
CA ILE A 183 -0.13 -13.19 -14.65
C ILE A 183 -0.89 -14.39 -15.17
N GLY A 184 -0.34 -15.07 -16.18
CA GLY A 184 -1.09 -16.07 -16.96
C GLY A 184 -2.31 -15.44 -17.63
N ALA A 185 -3.52 -15.89 -17.27
CA ALA A 185 -4.78 -15.34 -17.76
C ALA A 185 -5.31 -14.16 -16.92
N VAL A 186 -4.82 -13.97 -15.71
CA VAL A 186 -5.28 -12.92 -14.78
C VAL A 186 -4.69 -11.58 -15.19
N ARG A 187 -5.53 -10.54 -15.25
CA ARG A 187 -5.13 -9.14 -15.43
C ARG A 187 -5.36 -8.37 -14.14
N VAL A 188 -4.38 -7.57 -13.74
CA VAL A 188 -4.44 -6.76 -12.52
C VAL A 188 -4.02 -5.33 -12.86
N ALA A 189 -4.92 -4.36 -12.65
CA ALA A 189 -4.60 -2.95 -12.72
C ALA A 189 -3.90 -2.51 -11.43
N ILE A 190 -2.67 -1.99 -11.49
CA ILE A 190 -1.96 -1.49 -10.31
C ILE A 190 -2.36 -0.03 -10.07
N THR A 191 -2.99 0.24 -8.93
CA THR A 191 -3.73 1.50 -8.75
C THR A 191 -3.04 2.50 -7.83
N LYS A 192 -2.29 2.05 -6.82
CA LYS A 192 -1.62 2.96 -5.86
C LYS A 192 -0.51 2.30 -5.07
N SER A 193 0.41 3.09 -4.53
CA SER A 193 1.36 2.62 -3.52
C SER A 193 0.69 2.44 -2.15
N ILE A 194 1.29 1.60 -1.31
CA ILE A 194 0.75 1.24 -0.01
C ILE A 194 1.44 2.07 1.08
N GLY A 195 0.70 3.01 1.67
CA GLY A 195 1.12 3.69 2.89
C GLY A 195 1.17 2.72 4.06
N ARG A 196 2.27 2.74 4.81
CA ARG A 196 2.49 1.81 5.93
C ARG A 196 2.07 2.41 7.25
N CYS A 197 1.67 1.53 8.15
CA CYS A 197 1.27 1.88 9.51
C CYS A 197 2.19 1.16 10.52
N THR A 198 1.93 1.37 11.80
CA THR A 198 2.70 0.77 12.89
C THR A 198 2.63 -0.76 12.90
N ALA A 199 1.75 -1.41 12.15
CA ALA A 199 1.72 -2.88 12.03
C ALA A 199 3.05 -3.46 11.53
N THR A 200 3.81 -2.69 10.74
CA THR A 200 5.15 -3.07 10.25
C THR A 200 6.19 -3.27 11.36
N SER A 201 5.88 -2.88 12.60
CA SER A 201 6.79 -3.03 13.72
C SER A 201 6.86 -4.42 14.32
N VAL A 202 5.92 -5.29 13.96
CA VAL A 202 5.83 -6.64 14.53
C VAL A 202 6.64 -7.61 13.67
N ASN A 203 7.51 -8.39 14.32
CA ASN A 203 8.27 -9.44 13.68
C ASN A 203 7.34 -10.62 13.34
N PRO A 204 7.25 -11.05 12.07
CA PRO A 204 6.35 -12.13 11.69
C PRO A 204 6.77 -13.50 12.26
N GLN A 205 8.04 -13.68 12.63
CA GLN A 205 8.59 -14.92 13.16
C GLN A 205 8.62 -14.92 14.69
N THR A 206 9.24 -13.90 15.30
CA THR A 206 9.37 -13.84 16.77
C THR A 206 8.13 -13.28 17.46
N THR A 207 7.21 -12.66 16.72
CA THR A 207 6.00 -11.97 17.21
C THR A 207 6.25 -10.72 18.07
N GLU A 208 7.51 -10.34 18.26
CA GLU A 208 7.92 -9.19 19.05
C GLU A 208 7.75 -7.87 18.29
N VAL A 209 7.60 -6.78 19.03
CA VAL A 209 7.70 -5.43 18.48
C VAL A 209 9.16 -4.99 18.59
N ASP A 210 9.90 -5.09 17.49
CA ASP A 210 11.37 -4.96 17.50
C ASP A 210 11.90 -3.75 16.71
N VAL A 211 11.22 -3.35 15.63
CA VAL A 211 11.65 -2.26 14.74
C VAL A 211 10.50 -1.31 14.44
N ASN A 212 10.75 -0.04 14.13
CA ASN A 212 9.70 0.87 13.66
C ASN A 212 9.82 1.10 12.15
N GLY A 213 9.34 0.13 11.36
CA GLY A 213 9.45 0.16 9.89
C GLY A 213 8.89 1.43 9.25
N LEU A 214 7.80 1.98 9.81
CA LEU A 214 7.24 3.27 9.37
C LEU A 214 8.22 4.43 9.55
N LYS A 215 8.84 4.54 10.73
CA LYS A 215 9.84 5.58 11.02
C LYS A 215 11.09 5.41 10.15
N LEU A 216 11.53 4.17 9.92
CA LEU A 216 12.69 3.89 9.06
C LEU A 216 12.43 4.33 7.62
N LEU A 217 11.26 4.02 7.06
CA LEU A 217 10.86 4.47 5.72
C LEU A 217 10.92 6.01 5.61
N THR A 218 10.33 6.72 6.58
CA THR A 218 10.36 8.19 6.59
C THR A 218 11.78 8.74 6.72
N ALA A 219 12.59 8.18 7.62
CA ALA A 219 13.93 8.67 7.91
C ALA A 219 14.88 8.51 6.71
N HIS A 220 14.84 7.35 6.04
CA HIS A 220 15.79 7.01 4.99
C HIS A 220 15.29 7.32 3.57
N PHE A 221 13.97 7.33 3.35
CA PHE A 221 13.38 7.51 2.01
C PHE A 221 12.36 8.66 1.95
N GLY A 222 12.18 9.43 3.03
CA GLY A 222 11.35 10.62 3.01
C GLY A 222 9.87 10.33 2.76
N HIS A 223 9.39 9.09 2.91
CA HIS A 223 7.98 8.73 2.73
C HIS A 223 7.64 7.47 3.52
N THR A 224 6.35 7.17 3.69
CA THR A 224 5.87 6.02 4.48
C THR A 224 5.44 4.81 3.63
N HIS A 225 5.77 4.79 2.34
CA HIS A 225 5.23 3.81 1.40
C HIS A 225 6.20 2.65 1.11
N CYS A 226 5.65 1.46 0.90
CA CYS A 226 6.38 0.27 0.45
C CYS A 226 5.37 -0.64 -0.24
N GLY A 227 5.62 -1.18 -1.44
CA GLY A 227 4.64 -2.02 -2.14
C GLY A 227 3.47 -1.27 -2.79
N VAL A 228 2.68 -1.98 -3.61
CA VAL A 228 1.56 -1.45 -4.40
C VAL A 228 0.30 -2.30 -4.28
N TYR A 229 -0.87 -1.67 -4.40
CA TYR A 229 -2.16 -2.34 -4.53
C TYR A 229 -2.54 -2.52 -6.00
N GLY A 230 -3.20 -3.64 -6.28
CA GLY A 230 -3.81 -3.93 -7.57
C GLY A 230 -5.28 -4.32 -7.46
N THR A 231 -6.04 -4.00 -8.50
CA THR A 231 -7.44 -4.39 -8.70
C THR A 231 -7.49 -5.50 -9.73
N VAL A 232 -8.07 -6.64 -9.36
CA VAL A 232 -8.23 -7.80 -10.24
C VAL A 232 -9.33 -7.50 -11.26
N LEU A 233 -8.99 -7.56 -12.55
CA LEU A 233 -9.89 -7.18 -13.64
C LEU A 233 -10.71 -8.36 -14.18
N ASN A 234 -10.19 -9.58 -14.01
CA ASN A 234 -10.85 -10.82 -14.36
C ASN A 234 -10.45 -11.94 -13.41
N GLU A 235 -11.36 -12.90 -13.25
CA GLU A 235 -11.12 -14.12 -12.49
C GLU A 235 -10.06 -15.02 -13.13
N GLY A 236 -9.49 -15.91 -12.33
CA GLY A 236 -8.53 -16.92 -12.75
C GLY A 236 -7.73 -17.47 -11.57
N GLN A 237 -6.62 -18.13 -11.87
CA GLN A 237 -5.76 -18.76 -10.87
C GLN A 237 -4.37 -18.12 -10.88
N LEU A 238 -3.82 -17.91 -9.69
CA LEU A 238 -2.44 -17.48 -9.49
C LEU A 238 -1.65 -18.58 -8.80
N ASP A 239 -0.49 -18.91 -9.35
CA ASP A 239 0.48 -19.84 -8.78
C ASP A 239 1.79 -19.12 -8.44
N ALA A 240 2.45 -19.58 -7.38
CA ALA A 240 3.81 -19.17 -7.09
C ALA A 240 4.73 -19.54 -8.26
N GLY A 241 5.67 -18.67 -8.60
CA GLY A 241 6.59 -18.84 -9.75
C GLY A 241 6.07 -18.30 -11.08
N MET A 242 4.79 -17.91 -11.20
CA MET A 242 4.25 -17.38 -12.46
C MET A 242 4.94 -16.08 -12.89
N GLN A 243 5.15 -15.95 -14.20
CA GLN A 243 5.68 -14.74 -14.81
C GLN A 243 4.64 -13.61 -14.80
N ILE A 244 5.11 -12.40 -14.51
CA ILE A 244 4.33 -11.17 -14.53
C ILE A 244 4.83 -10.34 -15.72
N ARG A 245 3.92 -9.98 -16.62
CA ARG A 245 4.22 -9.18 -17.82
C ARG A 245 3.41 -7.90 -17.80
N LEU A 246 4.01 -6.80 -18.25
CA LEU A 246 3.26 -5.57 -18.49
C LEU A 246 2.38 -5.74 -19.74
N GLU A 247 1.14 -5.29 -19.64
CA GLU A 247 0.25 -5.16 -20.79
C GLU A 247 0.55 -3.85 -21.52
N ALA A 248 0.53 -3.88 -22.86
CA ALA A 248 0.81 -2.69 -23.67
C ALA A 248 -0.31 -1.66 -23.52
N ASP A 249 -1.57 -2.09 -23.63
CA ASP A 249 -2.73 -1.27 -23.35
C ASP A 249 -3.06 -1.32 -21.85
N HIS A 250 -3.21 -0.14 -21.26
CA HIS A 250 -3.45 0.03 -19.84
C HIS A 250 -4.29 1.27 -19.53
N ALA A 251 -5.06 1.77 -20.51
CA ALA A 251 -5.93 2.95 -20.33
C ALA A 251 -6.90 2.76 -19.14
N GLU A 252 -7.50 1.57 -19.03
CA GLU A 252 -8.41 1.24 -17.92
C GLU A 252 -7.74 1.29 -16.54
N ALA A 253 -6.43 1.04 -16.43
CA ALA A 253 -5.74 1.12 -15.15
C ALA A 253 -5.54 2.57 -14.71
N GLN A 254 -5.30 3.50 -15.63
CA GLN A 254 -5.11 4.92 -15.34
C GLN A 254 -6.37 5.54 -14.73
N GLU A 255 -7.56 5.15 -15.20
CA GLU A 255 -8.85 5.61 -14.65
C GLU A 255 -9.07 5.15 -13.20
N LEU A 256 -8.48 4.01 -12.81
CA LEU A 256 -8.59 3.45 -11.46
C LEU A 256 -7.55 4.05 -10.48
N VAL A 257 -6.59 4.83 -10.98
CA VAL A 257 -5.57 5.44 -10.14
C VAL A 257 -6.18 6.66 -9.40
N PRO A 258 -6.22 6.65 -8.06
CA PRO A 258 -6.71 7.81 -7.34
C PRO A 258 -5.72 8.98 -7.48
N ARG A 259 -6.22 10.20 -7.58
CA ARG A 259 -5.41 11.45 -7.55
C ARG A 259 -4.93 11.74 -6.12
N LYS A 260 -4.05 10.88 -5.60
CA LYS A 260 -3.40 11.01 -4.29
C LYS A 260 -1.91 11.21 -4.47
N ARG A 261 -1.36 12.14 -3.67
CA ARG A 261 0.06 12.54 -3.61
C ARG A 261 0.96 11.50 -2.92
N THR A 262 0.87 10.26 -3.39
CA THR A 262 1.71 9.14 -2.92
C THR A 262 2.97 9.06 -3.78
N PRO A 263 4.05 8.35 -3.39
CA PRO A 263 5.19 8.16 -4.28
C PRO A 263 4.83 7.48 -5.62
N ARG A 264 5.23 8.08 -6.75
CA ARG A 264 5.19 7.55 -8.14
C ARG A 264 6.28 8.20 -8.98
N PHE A 265 6.60 7.55 -10.10
CA PHE A 265 7.50 8.11 -11.09
C PHE A 265 6.82 9.21 -11.91
N VAL A 266 7.53 10.33 -12.07
CA VAL A 266 7.21 11.39 -13.02
C VAL A 266 8.24 11.36 -14.15
N GLU A 267 7.81 11.71 -15.36
CA GLU A 267 8.64 11.73 -16.55
C GLU A 267 9.43 13.04 -16.62
N VAL A 268 10.67 12.97 -17.11
CA VAL A 268 11.49 14.14 -17.38
C VAL A 268 11.21 14.60 -18.80
N LEU A 269 10.66 15.79 -18.96
CA LEU A 269 10.43 16.39 -20.27
C LEU A 269 11.67 17.13 -20.78
N ASN A 270 12.29 17.92 -19.91
CA ASN A 270 13.44 18.73 -20.26
C ASN A 270 14.28 19.06 -19.01
N SER A 271 15.58 19.25 -19.23
CA SER A 271 16.58 19.63 -18.24
C SER A 271 17.46 20.71 -18.86
N THR A 272 17.36 21.96 -18.39
CA THR A 272 18.06 23.12 -18.99
C THR A 272 18.89 23.84 -17.94
N ARG A 273 20.20 23.95 -18.20
CA ARG A 273 21.12 24.71 -17.34
C ARG A 273 21.03 26.20 -17.68
N ASN A 274 20.83 27.01 -16.65
CA ASN A 274 20.80 28.46 -16.72
C ASN A 274 22.22 29.04 -16.67
N ALA A 275 22.36 30.31 -17.06
CA ALA A 275 23.65 31.02 -17.08
C ALA A 275 24.29 31.17 -15.69
N ASP A 276 23.48 31.21 -14.62
CA ASP A 276 23.94 31.25 -13.22
C ASP A 276 24.34 29.87 -12.68
N GLY A 277 24.26 28.83 -13.52
CA GLY A 277 24.59 27.45 -13.16
C GLY A 277 23.44 26.67 -12.51
N SER A 278 22.29 27.30 -12.24
CA SER A 278 21.09 26.58 -11.79
C SER A 278 20.52 25.69 -12.90
N LEU A 279 19.72 24.69 -12.53
CA LEU A 279 19.05 23.78 -13.46
C LEU A 279 17.54 23.96 -13.36
N LEU A 280 16.90 24.27 -14.49
CA LEU A 280 15.45 24.18 -14.64
C LEU A 280 15.10 22.77 -15.13
N LEU A 281 14.39 22.01 -14.29
CA LEU A 281 13.91 20.67 -14.62
C LEU A 281 12.40 20.72 -14.82
N THR A 282 11.94 20.27 -15.98
CA THR A 282 10.52 20.18 -16.32
C THR A 282 10.09 18.71 -16.29
N LEU A 283 9.04 18.44 -15.52
CA LEU A 283 8.54 17.11 -15.20
C LEU A 283 7.08 16.97 -15.62
N HIS A 284 6.70 15.78 -16.10
CA HIS A 284 5.34 15.44 -16.49
C HIS A 284 4.77 14.35 -15.58
N ASP A 285 3.59 14.60 -15.05
CA ASP A 285 2.81 13.65 -14.26
C ASP A 285 1.62 13.11 -15.04
N SER A 286 1.87 11.99 -15.72
CA SER A 286 0.87 11.24 -16.50
C SER A 286 -0.37 10.80 -15.71
N LEU A 287 -0.35 10.84 -14.37
CA LEU A 287 -1.44 10.35 -13.52
C LEU A 287 -2.17 11.48 -12.77
N GLY A 288 -1.85 12.74 -13.07
CA GLY A 288 -2.64 13.90 -12.68
C GLY A 288 -2.77 14.16 -11.18
N TRP A 289 -1.65 14.19 -10.46
CA TRP A 289 -1.53 14.73 -9.10
C TRP A 289 -1.63 16.24 -9.02
N LEU A 290 -1.18 16.93 -10.08
CA LEU A 290 -0.93 18.36 -10.05
C LEU A 290 -2.21 19.17 -10.17
N ASP A 291 -2.29 20.21 -9.33
CA ASP A 291 -3.26 21.30 -9.44
C ASP A 291 -2.50 22.60 -9.77
N GLU A 292 -3.08 23.49 -10.60
CA GLU A 292 -2.43 24.75 -11.02
C GLU A 292 -2.02 25.65 -9.84
N ASP A 293 -2.70 25.56 -8.70
CA ASP A 293 -2.42 26.33 -7.48
C ASP A 293 -1.19 25.84 -6.69
N GLU A 294 -0.44 24.87 -7.20
CA GLU A 294 0.69 24.25 -6.50
C GLU A 294 2.04 24.95 -6.75
N SER A 295 2.07 26.07 -7.49
CA SER A 295 3.27 26.91 -7.53
C SER A 295 3.64 27.40 -6.12
N GLY A 296 4.94 27.36 -5.79
CA GLY A 296 5.48 27.70 -4.47
C GLY A 296 5.35 26.58 -3.41
N THR A 297 4.78 25.43 -3.77
CA THR A 297 4.81 24.22 -2.94
C THR A 297 6.10 23.43 -3.18
N ALA A 298 6.41 22.43 -2.33
CA ALA A 298 7.63 21.65 -2.44
C ALA A 298 7.38 20.25 -2.99
N LEU A 299 8.02 19.91 -4.12
CA LEU A 299 8.08 18.55 -4.66
C LEU A 299 9.27 17.81 -4.05
N ARG A 300 9.05 16.61 -3.51
CA ARG A 300 10.13 15.74 -3.05
C ARG A 300 10.57 14.81 -4.17
N LEU A 301 11.84 14.87 -4.56
CA LEU A 301 12.46 13.88 -5.44
C LEU A 301 13.25 12.85 -4.62
N HIS A 302 13.23 11.61 -5.10
CA HIS A 302 13.87 10.45 -4.48
C HIS A 302 14.92 9.87 -5.41
N PHE A 303 16.09 9.57 -4.87
CA PHE A 303 17.28 9.16 -5.63
C PHE A 303 17.62 7.67 -5.41
N PRO A 304 18.49 7.06 -6.23
CA PRO A 304 18.81 5.62 -6.12
C PRO A 304 19.49 5.18 -4.81
N GLN A 305 20.20 6.09 -4.14
CA GLN A 305 20.66 5.89 -2.75
C GLN A 305 19.60 6.42 -1.80
N PRO A 306 19.54 6.01 -0.51
CA PRO A 306 18.55 6.50 0.47
C PRO A 306 18.73 7.99 0.76
N ARG A 307 18.36 8.80 -0.21
CA ARG A 307 18.54 10.24 -0.32
C ARG A 307 17.34 10.78 -1.07
N TRP A 308 16.88 11.92 -0.60
CA TRP A 308 15.74 12.62 -1.13
C TRP A 308 15.94 14.11 -0.85
N ALA A 309 15.37 14.96 -1.68
CA ALA A 309 15.45 16.41 -1.51
C ALA A 309 14.10 17.04 -1.89
N ASN A 310 13.78 18.16 -1.27
CA ASN A 310 12.60 18.95 -1.60
C ASN A 310 13.01 20.12 -2.49
N TYR A 311 12.29 20.31 -3.59
CA TYR A 311 12.48 21.40 -4.54
C TYR A 311 11.21 22.22 -4.63
N ALA A 312 11.34 23.55 -4.63
CA ALA A 312 10.20 24.42 -4.84
C ALA A 312 9.70 24.27 -6.29
N ILE A 313 8.40 24.05 -6.44
CA ILE A 313 7.73 24.10 -7.74
C ILE A 313 7.65 25.55 -8.16
N SER A 314 8.32 25.90 -9.26
CA SER A 314 8.36 27.26 -9.80
C SER A 314 7.15 27.56 -10.70
N ALA A 315 6.63 26.54 -11.38
CA ALA A 315 5.47 26.65 -12.26
C ALA A 315 4.73 25.31 -12.39
N VAL A 316 3.41 25.38 -12.62
CA VAL A 316 2.54 24.26 -12.98
C VAL A 316 1.70 24.68 -14.17
N ASP A 317 1.61 23.82 -15.18
CA ASP A 317 0.75 23.96 -16.36
C ASP A 317 0.14 22.60 -16.70
N GLY A 318 -1.13 22.41 -16.34
CA GLY A 318 -1.81 21.13 -16.43
C GLY A 318 -1.09 20.01 -15.66
N GLN A 319 -0.63 18.98 -16.38
CA GLN A 319 0.13 17.85 -15.83
C GLN A 319 1.66 18.06 -15.85
N THR A 320 2.12 19.26 -16.20
CA THR A 320 3.53 19.61 -16.25
C THR A 320 3.89 20.50 -15.07
N MET A 321 5.04 20.27 -14.45
CA MET A 321 5.61 21.14 -13.43
C MET A 321 7.06 21.44 -13.73
N SER A 322 7.52 22.61 -13.30
CA SER A 322 8.93 22.96 -13.32
C SER A 322 9.46 23.17 -11.91
N ILE A 323 10.68 22.70 -11.67
CA ILE A 323 11.44 22.98 -10.44
C ILE A 323 12.75 23.66 -10.81
N LEU A 324 13.20 24.57 -9.96
CA LEU A 324 14.51 25.19 -10.07
C LEU A 324 15.45 24.55 -9.03
N VAL A 325 16.60 24.08 -9.50
CA VAL A 325 17.65 23.45 -8.68
C VAL A 325 18.85 24.39 -8.67
N GLU A 326 19.29 24.80 -7.49
CA GLU A 326 20.40 25.75 -7.34
C GLU A 326 21.74 25.14 -7.78
N ALA A 327 22.66 25.97 -8.27
CA ALA A 327 23.99 25.53 -8.74
C ALA A 327 24.82 24.82 -7.65
N ALA A 328 24.54 25.11 -6.37
CA ALA A 328 25.20 24.50 -5.22
C ALA A 328 24.52 23.21 -4.74
N ASP A 329 23.42 22.78 -5.36
CA ASP A 329 22.70 21.57 -4.94
C ASP A 329 23.53 20.33 -5.18
N GLU A 330 23.70 19.54 -4.13
CA GLU A 330 24.48 18.30 -4.15
C GLU A 330 23.88 17.19 -5.04
N ASN A 331 22.65 17.34 -5.56
CA ASN A 331 22.00 16.42 -6.50
C ASN A 331 22.01 16.95 -7.95
N LEU A 332 22.53 18.17 -8.19
CA LEU A 332 22.47 18.83 -9.49
C LEU A 332 23.00 17.94 -10.62
N GLN A 333 24.15 17.30 -10.41
CA GLN A 333 24.77 16.43 -11.43
C GLN A 333 23.90 15.23 -11.79
N TYR A 334 23.20 14.64 -10.81
CA TYR A 334 22.27 13.54 -11.08
C TYR A 334 21.06 14.01 -11.87
N LEU A 335 20.48 15.13 -11.48
CA LEU A 335 19.29 15.68 -12.14
C LEU A 335 19.59 16.18 -13.56
N GLU A 336 20.77 16.74 -13.79
CA GLU A 336 21.25 17.14 -15.12
C GLU A 336 21.46 15.94 -16.04
N ALA A 337 21.90 14.81 -15.51
CA ALA A 337 22.11 13.59 -16.28
C ALA A 337 20.79 12.86 -16.66
N LEU A 338 19.64 13.34 -16.18
CA LEU A 338 18.35 12.78 -16.57
C LEU A 338 17.98 13.23 -17.99
N GLU A 339 17.93 12.28 -18.91
CA GLU A 339 17.51 12.51 -20.30
C GLU A 339 15.99 12.70 -20.41
N ALA A 340 15.55 13.38 -21.47
CA ALA A 340 14.13 13.47 -21.81
C ALA A 340 13.54 12.07 -22.06
N GLY A 341 12.34 11.81 -21.53
CA GLY A 341 11.74 10.47 -21.48
C GLY A 341 12.28 9.59 -20.35
N GLY A 342 13.31 10.04 -19.63
CA GLY A 342 13.71 9.48 -18.34
C GLY A 342 12.64 9.69 -17.27
N ARG A 343 12.86 9.13 -16.08
CA ARG A 343 11.90 9.23 -14.98
C ARG A 343 12.59 9.38 -13.64
N VAL A 344 11.93 10.05 -12.72
CA VAL A 344 12.37 10.22 -11.33
C VAL A 344 11.22 9.92 -10.38
N LEU A 345 11.51 9.24 -9.28
CA LEU A 345 10.51 8.98 -8.25
C LEU A 345 10.25 10.29 -7.49
N ALA A 346 8.99 10.69 -7.41
CA ALA A 346 8.57 11.92 -6.74
C ALA A 346 7.45 11.64 -5.73
N SER A 347 7.30 12.53 -4.74
CA SER A 347 6.17 12.54 -3.82
C SER A 347 5.82 13.96 -3.37
N GLY A 348 4.58 14.18 -2.96
CA GLY A 348 4.05 15.53 -2.75
C GLY A 348 3.26 16.01 -3.97
N PRO A 349 3.13 17.33 -4.20
CA PRO A 349 3.79 18.39 -3.44
C PRO A 349 3.30 18.56 -1.99
N GLN A 350 4.19 19.05 -1.13
CA GLN A 350 4.00 19.29 0.30
C GLN A 350 4.16 20.77 0.62
N GLY A 351 3.35 21.26 1.57
CA GLY A 351 3.27 22.69 1.85
C GLY A 351 2.47 23.44 0.77
N GLY A 352 1.80 24.51 1.16
CA GLY A 352 0.89 25.32 0.35
C GLY A 352 -0.03 26.04 1.32
N SER A 353 -0.24 27.35 1.15
CA SER A 353 -0.89 28.14 2.20
C SER A 353 -2.26 27.58 2.54
N SER A 354 -2.51 27.37 3.83
CA SER A 354 -3.80 26.93 4.37
C SER A 354 -4.94 27.89 3.99
N THR A 355 -4.62 29.13 3.60
CA THR A 355 -5.55 30.16 3.18
C THR A 355 -6.19 29.88 1.82
N ALA A 356 -5.48 29.33 0.83
CA ALA A 356 -6.07 29.00 -0.48
C ALA A 356 -7.10 27.84 -0.38
N LYS A 357 -6.83 26.84 0.48
CA LYS A 357 -7.76 25.73 0.75
C LYS A 357 -8.96 26.14 1.61
N ALA A 358 -8.79 27.11 2.51
CA ALA A 358 -9.89 27.65 3.33
C ALA A 358 -10.89 28.48 2.50
N LEU A 359 -10.40 29.33 1.60
CA LEU A 359 -11.24 30.16 0.72
C LEU A 359 -12.10 29.31 -0.26
N ARG A 360 -11.61 28.12 -0.66
CA ARG A 360 -12.40 27.16 -1.46
C ARG A 360 -13.53 26.47 -0.68
N ARG A 361 -13.38 26.24 0.63
CA ARG A 361 -14.47 25.70 1.46
C ARG A 361 -15.60 26.72 1.66
N GLU A 362 -15.27 28.00 1.80
CA GLU A 362 -16.27 29.05 1.97
C GLU A 362 -17.01 29.35 0.66
N SER A 363 -16.32 29.38 -0.49
CA SER A 363 -16.94 29.62 -1.80
C SER A 363 -17.79 28.45 -2.34
N ALA A 364 -17.53 27.22 -1.89
CA ALA A 364 -18.39 26.07 -2.17
C ALA A 364 -19.63 26.01 -1.26
N SER A 365 -19.54 26.54 -0.03
CA SER A 365 -20.66 26.61 0.91
C SER A 365 -21.60 27.80 0.65
N SER A 366 -21.22 28.75 -0.21
CA SER A 366 -22.05 29.90 -0.60
C SER A 366 -22.84 29.69 -1.90
N LYS A 367 -22.89 28.46 -2.43
CA LYS A 367 -23.64 28.08 -3.64
C LYS A 367 -24.64 26.92 -3.44
N SER A 368 -25.02 26.63 -2.19
CA SER A 368 -26.14 25.71 -1.88
C SER A 368 -27.39 26.48 -1.46
#